data_AF-A0A6J6LFH7-F1
#
_entry.id   AF-A0A6J6LFH7-F1
#
_cell.length_a   1.000
_cell.length_b   1.000
_cell.length_c   1.000
_cell.angle_alpha   90.00
_cell.angle_beta   90.00
_cell.angle_gamma   90.00
#
_symmetry.space_group_name_H-M   'P 1'
#
loop_
_entity.id
_entity.type
_entity.pdbx_description
1 polymer ?
#
loop_
_entity_poly.entity_id
_entity_poly.type
_entity_poly.pdbx_seq_one_letter_code
_entity_poly.pdbx_strand_id
1 'polypeptide(L)' 'MANNVPLPAEQVVFEPSWSKVPTHLVEHAKPGDIVLTLGAGDIGMMCPEILSLLETK' A
#
# COMPACT_ATOMS: atom_id res chain seq x y z
N MET A 1 3.39 -6.45 13.70
CA MET A 1 2.98 -5.02 13.70
C MET A 1 4.03 -4.23 12.93
N ALA A 2 3.71 -3.05 12.38
CA ALA A 2 4.62 -2.26 11.54
C ALA A 2 6.04 -2.09 12.13
N ASN A 3 6.15 -1.94 13.45
CA ASN A 3 7.43 -1.83 14.18
C ASN A 3 8.36 -3.07 14.07
N ASN A 4 7.88 -4.20 13.52
CA ASN A 4 8.70 -5.40 13.29
C ASN A 4 9.34 -5.43 11.90
N VAL A 5 9.03 -4.47 11.02
CA VAL A 5 9.64 -4.37 9.69
C VAL A 5 11.06 -3.82 9.85
N PRO A 6 12.11 -4.53 9.39
CA PRO A 6 13.51 -4.13 9.58
C PRO A 6 13.95 -3.09 8.53
N LEU A 7 13.17 -2.04 8.34
CA LEU A 7 13.46 -0.91 7.46
C LEU A 7 13.48 0.39 8.28
N PRO A 8 14.10 1.47 7.76
CA PRO A 8 13.99 2.81 8.37
C PRO A 8 12.53 3.22 8.57
N ALA A 9 12.23 3.97 9.63
CA ALA A 9 10.86 4.36 9.97
C ALA A 9 10.19 5.17 8.85
N GLU A 10 10.96 5.92 8.08
CA GLU A 10 10.50 6.71 6.94
C GLU A 10 10.07 5.84 5.75
N GLN A 11 10.41 4.55 5.76
CA GLN A 11 10.03 3.56 4.75
C GLN A 11 8.91 2.62 5.22
N VAL A 12 8.36 2.84 6.42
CA VAL A 12 7.29 2.01 6.99
C VAL A 12 6.13 2.90 7.42
N VAL A 13 5.00 2.76 6.73
CA VAL A 13 3.77 3.45 7.09
C VAL A 13 2.82 2.48 7.79
N PHE A 14 2.34 2.86 8.98
CA PHE A 14 1.21 2.19 9.63
C PHE A 14 -0.05 3.01 9.37
N GLU A 15 -0.96 2.46 8.56
CA GLU A 15 -2.29 3.03 8.33
C GLU A 15 -3.35 2.20 9.08
N PRO A 16 -4.02 2.76 10.10
CA PRO A 16 -5.04 2.03 10.86
C PRO A 16 -6.36 1.81 10.10
N SER A 17 -6.63 2.59 9.06
CA SER A 17 -7.84 2.51 8.25
C SER A 17 -7.58 1.77 6.93
N TRP A 18 -8.18 0.58 6.80
CA TRP A 18 -8.06 -0.23 5.60
C TRP A 18 -8.41 0.54 4.30
N SER A 19 -9.44 1.38 4.34
CA SER A 19 -9.88 2.17 3.20
C SER A 19 -8.94 3.33 2.80
N LYS A 20 -7.95 3.68 3.65
CA LYS A 20 -6.96 4.73 3.33
C LYS A 20 -5.66 4.17 2.78
N VAL A 21 -5.42 2.87 2.92
CA VAL A 21 -4.21 2.19 2.42
C VAL A 21 -4.00 2.42 0.92
N PRO A 22 -5.01 2.29 0.03
CA PRO A 22 -4.83 2.52 -1.40
C PRO A 22 -4.31 3.92 -1.71
N THR A 23 -4.90 4.95 -1.12
CA THR A 23 -4.47 6.34 -1.33
C THR A 23 -3.04 6.56 -0.87
N HIS A 24 -2.68 6.10 0.34
CA HIS A 24 -1.31 6.23 0.84
C HIS A 24 -0.28 5.51 -0.04
N LEU A 25 -0.61 4.32 -0.53
CA LEU A 25 0.25 3.59 -1.47
C LEU A 25 0.42 4.37 -2.77
N VAL A 26 -0.70 4.82 -3.36
CA VAL A 26 -0.71 5.54 -4.64
C VAL A 26 0.11 6.82 -4.54
N GLU A 27 0.01 7.60 -3.46
CA GLU A 27 0.81 8.82 -3.26
C GLU A 27 2.32 8.58 -3.42
N HIS A 28 2.83 7.45 -2.91
CA HIS A 28 4.26 7.13 -2.91
C HIS A 28 4.74 6.41 -4.18
N ALA A 29 3.84 5.78 -4.93
CA ALA A 29 4.19 5.00 -6.12
C ALA A 29 4.77 5.87 -7.26
N LYS A 30 5.77 5.33 -7.96
CA LYS A 30 6.46 5.94 -9.10
C LYS A 30 6.44 5.01 -10.32
N PRO A 31 6.57 5.55 -11.55
CA PRO A 31 6.72 4.71 -12.74
C PRO A 31 7.91 3.75 -12.59
N GLY A 32 7.65 2.46 -12.82
CA GLY A 32 8.65 1.38 -12.68
C GLY A 32 8.63 0.65 -11.34
N ASP A 33 7.85 1.11 -10.36
CA ASP A 33 7.69 0.40 -9.08
C ASP A 33 6.95 -0.93 -9.26
N ILE A 34 7.28 -1.90 -8.41
CA ILE A 34 6.54 -3.16 -8.26
C ILE A 34 5.80 -3.11 -6.93
N VAL A 35 4.47 -3.26 -7.00
CA VAL A 35 3.60 -3.32 -5.82
C VAL A 35 3.25 -4.76 -5.50
N LEU A 36 3.45 -5.16 -4.23
CA LEU A 36 3.07 -6.47 -3.72
C LEU A 36 2.13 -6.33 -2.52
N THR A 37 0.88 -6.78 -2.68
CA THR A 37 -0.04 -6.98 -1.55
C THR A 37 0.21 -8.34 -0.93
N LEU A 38 0.62 -8.38 0.35
CA LEU A 38 0.96 -9.62 1.05
C LEU A 38 0.22 -9.71 2.38
N GLY A 39 -0.46 -10.83 2.61
CA GLY A 39 -1.23 -11.09 3.81
C GLY A 39 -2.19 -12.25 3.59
N ALA A 40 -2.69 -12.84 4.68
CA ALA A 40 -3.75 -13.84 4.61
C ALA A 40 -5.13 -13.15 4.51
N GLY A 41 -6.11 -13.84 3.94
CA GLY A 41 -7.49 -13.37 3.82
C GLY A 41 -7.67 -12.34 2.71
N ASP A 42 -8.42 -11.29 3.01
CA ASP A 42 -8.99 -10.37 2.02
C ASP A 42 -8.06 -9.23 1.59
N ILE A 43 -6.75 -9.36 1.82
CA ILE A 43 -5.79 -8.30 1.50
C ILE A 43 -5.81 -7.91 0.02
N GLY A 44 -6.11 -8.86 -0.87
CA GLY A 44 -6.21 -8.62 -2.31
C GLY A 44 -7.43 -7.78 -2.73
N MET A 45 -8.42 -7.59 -1.84
CA MET A 45 -9.64 -6.84 -2.18
C MET A 45 -9.38 -5.35 -2.44
N MET A 46 -8.25 -4.80 -1.98
CA MET A 46 -7.86 -3.40 -2.24
C MET A 46 -7.20 -3.20 -3.62
N CYS A 47 -6.77 -4.28 -4.29
CA CYS A 47 -6.03 -4.18 -5.56
C CYS A 47 -6.79 -3.45 -6.67
N PRO A 48 -8.11 -3.69 -6.90
CA PRO A 48 -8.86 -2.96 -7.92
C PRO A 48 -8.91 -1.45 -7.67
N GLU A 49 -9.04 -1.03 -6.41
CA GLU A 49 -9.04 0.38 -6.03
C GLU A 49 -7.66 1.01 -6.25
N ILE A 50 -6.58 0.31 -5.88
CA ILE A 50 -5.20 0.76 -6.13
C ILE A 50 -4.97 0.99 -7.63
N LEU A 51 -5.36 0.04 -8.48
CA LEU A 51 -5.21 0.16 -9.93
C LEU A 51 -6.00 1.34 -10.48
N SER A 52 -7.26 1.50 -10.06
CA SER A 52 -8.11 2.62 -10.49
C SER A 52 -7.50 3.98 -10.11
N LEU A 53 -6.92 4.09 -8.91
CA LEU A 53 -6.27 5.30 -8.45
C LEU A 53 -4.97 5.59 -9.24
N LEU A 54 -4.16 4.57 -9.51
CA LEU A 54 -2.93 4.70 -10.31
C LEU A 54 -3.19 5.12 -11.75
N GLU A 55 -4.29 4.67 -12.37
CA GLU A 55 -4.70 5.08 -13.72
C GLU A 55 -5.00 6.59 -13.81
N THR A 56 -5.38 7.21 -12.70
CA THR A 56 -5.77 8.62 -12.61
C THR A 56 -4.73 9.53 -11.92
N LYS A 57 -3.60 8.96 -11.50
CA LYS A 57 -2.48 9.68 -10.87
C LYS A 57 -1.62 10.37 -11.93
#